data_AF-A0A1C4VBX2-F1
#
_entry.id   AF-A0A1C4VBX2-F1
#
_cell.length_a   1.000
_cell.length_b   1.000
_cell.length_c   1.000
_cell.angle_alpha   90.00
_cell.angle_beta   90.00
_cell.angle_gamma   90.00
#
_symmetry.space_group_name_H-M   'P 1'
#
loop_
_entity.id
_entity.type
_entity.pdbx_description
1 polymer ?
#
loop_
_entity_poly.entity_id
_entity_poly.type
_entity_poly.pdbx_seq_one_letter_code
_entity_poly.pdbx_strand_id
1 'polypeptide(L)'
;MIAVGGIDRLGEHASISVLGPEVDVVAPAVDIYSTSYRGKYSKGTGTSSATAIVAGAAALIRSKYPNLPAQEVAHRLTATAIDKGPPGRDDQYGYGVIDLVAALTADVPPLGFETPSVTAPASTAAGNRTNDNSTARGLATLGVLLAAGGGYLVWRRRRRGGDPPPRISR
;
A
#
# COMPACT_ATOMS: atom_id res chain seq x y z
N MET A 1 -3.10 5.94 -8.17
CA MET A 1 -2.78 4.92 -7.14
C MET A 1 -3.73 3.76 -7.34
N ILE A 2 -3.33 2.54 -7.01
CA ILE A 2 -4.23 1.39 -6.95
C ILE A 2 -3.98 0.71 -5.60
N ALA A 3 -4.99 0.60 -4.77
CA ALA A 3 -4.96 -0.13 -3.52
C ALA A 3 -5.29 -1.60 -3.76
N VAL A 4 -4.43 -2.48 -3.25
CA VAL A 4 -4.49 -3.91 -3.56
C VAL A 4 -4.74 -4.72 -2.29
N GLY A 5 -5.87 -5.40 -2.23
CA GLY A 5 -6.17 -6.40 -1.21
C GLY A 5 -5.67 -7.80 -1.59
N GLY A 6 -5.81 -8.74 -0.68
CA GLY A 6 -5.30 -10.10 -0.83
C GLY A 6 -6.39 -11.17 -0.83
N ILE A 7 -6.28 -12.14 -1.72
CA ILE A 7 -7.08 -13.37 -1.72
C ILE A 7 -6.22 -14.63 -1.54
N ASP A 8 -6.86 -15.71 -1.13
CA ASP A 8 -6.26 -17.04 -1.10
C ASP A 8 -6.44 -17.81 -2.43
N ARG A 9 -6.03 -19.08 -2.45
CA ARG A 9 -6.12 -19.94 -3.64
C ARG A 9 -7.54 -20.33 -4.07
N LEU A 10 -8.51 -20.21 -3.16
CA LEU A 10 -9.93 -20.40 -3.45
C LEU A 10 -10.56 -19.09 -3.97
N GLY A 11 -9.74 -18.04 -4.04
CA GLY A 11 -10.15 -16.68 -4.35
C GLY A 11 -10.86 -16.01 -3.18
N GLU A 12 -10.91 -16.62 -1.99
CA GLU A 12 -11.57 -16.02 -0.84
C GLU A 12 -10.71 -14.92 -0.26
N HIS A 13 -11.34 -13.89 0.31
CA HIS A 13 -10.62 -12.81 0.96
C HIS A 13 -9.67 -13.35 2.03
N ALA A 14 -8.40 -12.98 1.93
CA ALA A 14 -7.37 -13.44 2.85
C ALA A 14 -7.54 -12.74 4.21
N SER A 15 -7.51 -13.49 5.31
CA SER A 15 -7.65 -12.93 6.66
C SER A 15 -6.60 -11.88 7.05
N ILE A 16 -5.46 -11.86 6.35
CA ILE A 16 -4.39 -10.86 6.51
C ILE A 16 -4.65 -9.54 5.77
N SER A 17 -5.66 -9.52 4.90
CA SER A 17 -6.01 -8.36 4.08
C SER A 17 -6.95 -7.45 4.85
N VAL A 18 -6.73 -6.14 4.72
CA VAL A 18 -7.60 -5.12 5.30
C VAL A 18 -8.78 -4.90 4.36
N LEU A 19 -9.97 -4.75 4.94
CA LEU A 19 -11.21 -4.38 4.26
C LEU A 19 -11.38 -2.86 4.31
N GLY A 20 -12.01 -2.29 3.29
CA GLY A 20 -12.43 -0.90 3.33
C GLY A 20 -12.74 -0.28 1.98
N PRO A 21 -13.33 0.93 2.00
CA PRO A 21 -13.68 1.67 0.81
C PRO A 21 -12.45 2.14 0.02
N GLU A 22 -11.23 1.91 0.51
CA GLU A 22 -10.01 2.19 -0.23
C GLU A 22 -9.59 1.05 -1.17
N VAL A 23 -10.09 -0.19 -1.02
CA VAL A 23 -9.66 -1.32 -1.87
C VAL A 23 -10.15 -1.14 -3.31
N ASP A 24 -9.24 -1.20 -4.28
CA ASP A 24 -9.57 -1.07 -5.70
C ASP A 24 -9.68 -2.44 -6.38
N VAL A 25 -8.73 -3.34 -6.13
CA VAL A 25 -8.70 -4.70 -6.69
C VAL A 25 -8.06 -5.65 -5.70
N VAL A 26 -8.25 -6.94 -5.91
CA VAL A 26 -7.54 -7.98 -5.16
C VAL A 26 -6.70 -8.88 -6.08
N ALA A 27 -5.66 -9.47 -5.50
CA ALA A 27 -4.83 -10.47 -6.16
C ALA A 27 -4.34 -11.53 -5.15
N PRO A 28 -3.79 -12.67 -5.61
CA PRO A 28 -3.27 -13.72 -4.73
C PRO A 28 -2.23 -13.20 -3.72
N ALA A 29 -2.50 -13.43 -2.43
CA ALA A 29 -1.66 -12.98 -1.33
C ALA A 29 -1.23 -14.10 -0.37
N VAL A 30 -1.87 -15.28 -0.44
CA VAL A 30 -1.60 -16.40 0.47
C VAL A 30 -0.76 -17.47 -0.23
N ASP A 31 0.24 -18.00 0.48
CA ASP A 31 1.08 -19.11 0.01
C ASP A 31 1.78 -18.82 -1.34
N ILE A 32 2.21 -17.58 -1.54
CA ILE A 32 2.87 -17.12 -2.77
C ILE A 32 4.36 -17.47 -2.72
N TYR A 33 4.83 -18.19 -3.73
CA TYR A 33 6.25 -18.47 -3.91
C TYR A 33 6.94 -17.29 -4.60
N SER A 34 8.08 -16.88 -4.05
CA SER A 34 8.95 -15.87 -4.66
C SER A 34 10.41 -16.23 -4.48
N THR A 35 11.28 -15.54 -5.20
CA THR A 35 12.73 -15.69 -5.10
C THR A 35 13.23 -15.30 -3.71
N SER A 36 14.22 -16.04 -3.22
CA SER A 36 14.91 -15.81 -1.96
C SER A 36 16.42 -15.79 -2.17
N TYR A 37 17.18 -15.49 -1.13
CA TYR A 37 18.63 -15.38 -1.20
C TYR A 37 19.29 -16.67 -1.69
N ARG A 38 20.43 -16.53 -2.37
CA ARG A 38 21.29 -17.65 -2.82
C ARG A 38 20.58 -18.62 -3.78
N GLY A 39 19.78 -18.07 -4.71
CA GLY A 39 19.09 -18.86 -5.75
C GLY A 39 17.98 -19.76 -5.22
N LYS A 40 17.47 -19.48 -4.01
CA LYS A 40 16.40 -20.25 -3.38
C LYS A 40 15.05 -19.63 -3.66
N TYR A 41 14.01 -20.35 -3.28
CA TYR A 41 12.63 -19.85 -3.26
C TYR A 41 12.09 -19.93 -1.84
N SER A 42 11.19 -19.01 -1.52
CA SER A 42 10.46 -19.00 -0.26
C SER A 42 8.98 -18.78 -0.51
N LYS A 43 8.16 -19.41 0.32
CA LYS A 43 6.71 -19.21 0.34
C LYS A 43 6.36 -18.18 1.41
N GLY A 44 5.55 -17.18 1.05
CA GLY A 44 5.12 -16.11 1.95
C GLY A 44 3.66 -15.77 1.79
N THR A 45 3.10 -15.15 2.83
CA THR A 45 1.71 -14.66 2.85
C THR A 45 1.72 -13.19 3.22
N GLY A 46 1.09 -12.35 2.40
CA GLY A 46 0.98 -10.91 2.63
C GLY A 46 0.48 -10.15 1.40
N THR A 47 -0.23 -9.03 1.63
CA THR A 47 -0.72 -8.15 0.56
C THR A 47 0.40 -7.56 -0.29
N SER A 48 1.64 -7.47 0.22
CA SER A 48 2.81 -7.10 -0.60
C SER A 48 3.02 -8.00 -1.81
N SER A 49 2.69 -9.30 -1.72
CA SER A 49 2.73 -10.22 -2.87
C SER A 49 1.64 -9.88 -3.88
N ALA A 50 0.42 -9.61 -3.43
CA ALA A 50 -0.68 -9.16 -4.28
C ALA A 50 -0.33 -7.85 -5.00
N THR A 51 0.20 -6.86 -4.28
CA THR A 51 0.68 -5.59 -4.86
C THR A 51 1.74 -5.81 -5.94
N ALA A 52 2.70 -6.71 -5.71
CA ALA A 52 3.73 -7.03 -6.70
C ALA A 52 3.14 -7.66 -7.97
N ILE A 53 2.14 -8.53 -7.84
CA ILE A 53 1.43 -9.12 -8.98
C ILE A 53 0.68 -8.03 -9.78
N VAL A 54 -0.07 -7.14 -9.11
CA VAL A 54 -0.78 -6.04 -9.76
C VAL A 54 0.20 -5.07 -10.44
N ALA A 55 1.34 -4.79 -9.82
CA ALA A 55 2.40 -3.97 -10.43
C ALA A 55 2.97 -4.62 -11.72
N GLY A 56 3.17 -5.93 -11.72
CA GLY A 56 3.55 -6.69 -12.91
C GLY A 56 2.48 -6.64 -14.00
N ALA A 57 1.21 -6.78 -13.64
CA ALA A 57 0.08 -6.63 -14.57
C ALA A 57 0.06 -5.22 -15.20
N ALA A 58 0.22 -4.16 -14.39
CA ALA A 58 0.31 -2.80 -14.88
C ALA A 58 1.50 -2.59 -15.85
N ALA A 59 2.65 -3.21 -15.57
CA ALA A 59 3.80 -3.17 -16.45
C ALA A 59 3.53 -3.85 -17.81
N LEU A 60 2.85 -5.00 -17.81
CA LEU A 60 2.45 -5.69 -19.04
C LEU A 60 1.45 -4.87 -19.86
N ILE A 61 0.46 -4.25 -19.21
CA ILE A 61 -0.49 -3.34 -19.87
C ILE A 61 0.27 -2.18 -20.52
N ARG A 62 1.19 -1.54 -19.79
CA ARG A 62 2.02 -0.46 -20.35
C ARG A 62 2.96 -0.92 -21.45
N SER A 63 3.42 -2.17 -21.42
CA SER A 63 4.22 -2.73 -22.51
C SER A 63 3.39 -2.93 -23.78
N LYS A 64 2.13 -3.36 -23.66
CA LYS A 64 1.22 -3.56 -24.81
C LYS A 64 0.65 -2.23 -25.32
N TYR A 65 0.39 -1.30 -24.41
CA TYR A 65 -0.23 -0.02 -24.67
C TYR A 65 0.65 1.13 -24.13
N PRO A 66 1.77 1.45 -24.79
CA PRO A 66 2.78 2.37 -24.26
C PRO A 66 2.30 3.81 -24.09
N ASN A 67 1.26 4.20 -24.82
CA ASN A 67 0.69 5.55 -24.80
C ASN A 67 -0.50 5.69 -23.84
N LEU A 68 -0.93 4.63 -23.15
CA LEU A 68 -2.02 4.76 -22.18
C LEU A 68 -1.57 5.57 -20.96
N PRO A 69 -2.34 6.60 -20.56
CA PRO A 69 -2.07 7.32 -19.32
C PRO A 69 -2.29 6.41 -18.11
N ALA A 70 -1.67 6.75 -16.98
CA ALA A 70 -1.71 5.91 -15.78
C ALA A 70 -3.13 5.65 -15.26
N GLN A 71 -4.04 6.62 -15.41
CA GLN A 71 -5.45 6.46 -15.05
C GLN A 71 -6.16 5.41 -15.90
N GLU A 72 -5.85 5.34 -17.20
CA GLU A 72 -6.41 4.32 -18.08
C GLU A 72 -5.83 2.93 -17.83
N VAL A 73 -4.57 2.84 -17.38
CA VAL A 73 -4.01 1.56 -16.93
C VAL A 73 -4.75 1.07 -15.69
N ALA A 74 -5.02 1.95 -14.74
CA ALA A 74 -5.82 1.62 -13.56
C ALA A 74 -7.26 1.25 -13.95
N HIS A 75 -7.87 2.01 -14.86
CA HIS A 75 -9.20 1.73 -15.38
C HIS A 75 -9.28 0.35 -16.06
N ARG A 76 -8.32 0.00 -16.94
CA ARG A 76 -8.28 -1.34 -17.52
C ARG A 76 -8.18 -2.42 -16.46
N LEU A 77 -7.34 -2.23 -15.43
CA LEU A 77 -7.22 -3.21 -14.35
C LEU A 77 -8.52 -3.41 -13.57
N THR A 78 -9.26 -2.34 -13.27
CA THR A 78 -10.51 -2.42 -12.51
C THR A 78 -11.69 -2.85 -13.38
N ALA A 79 -11.81 -2.34 -14.61
CA ALA A 79 -12.92 -2.63 -15.52
C ALA A 79 -12.92 -4.08 -16.04
N THR A 80 -11.76 -4.74 -16.05
CA THR A 80 -11.65 -6.14 -16.46
C THR A 80 -11.46 -7.10 -15.30
N ALA A 81 -11.57 -6.63 -14.05
CA ALA A 81 -11.49 -7.50 -12.89
C ALA A 81 -12.69 -8.46 -12.85
N ILE A 82 -12.46 -9.67 -12.35
CA ILE A 82 -13.50 -10.66 -12.09
C ILE A 82 -14.18 -10.27 -10.79
N ASP A 83 -15.39 -9.73 -10.91
CA ASP A 83 -16.25 -9.40 -9.78
C ASP A 83 -16.47 -10.63 -8.90
N LYS A 84 -16.24 -10.46 -7.60
CA LYS A 84 -16.41 -11.49 -6.58
C LYS A 84 -16.98 -10.83 -5.35
N GLY A 85 -17.98 -11.46 -4.73
CA GLY A 85 -18.70 -10.88 -3.60
C GLY A 85 -20.07 -10.36 -4.03
N PRO A 86 -20.63 -9.36 -3.33
CA PRO A 86 -21.79 -8.62 -3.79
C PRO A 86 -21.55 -8.01 -5.17
N PRO A 87 -22.52 -8.02 -6.09
CA PRO A 87 -22.33 -7.47 -7.43
C PRO A 87 -21.87 -6.01 -7.41
N GLY A 88 -20.86 -5.71 -8.24
CA GLY A 88 -20.26 -4.39 -8.36
C GLY A 88 -19.09 -4.17 -7.40
N ARG A 89 -18.81 -2.90 -7.09
CA ARG A 89 -17.70 -2.58 -6.20
C ARG A 89 -18.08 -2.83 -4.74
N ASP A 90 -17.24 -3.56 -4.01
CA ASP A 90 -17.40 -3.78 -2.57
C ASP A 90 -16.09 -3.54 -1.78
N ASP A 91 -16.18 -3.46 -0.45
CA ASP A 91 -15.05 -3.14 0.44
C ASP A 91 -14.12 -4.34 0.71
N GLN A 92 -14.48 -5.54 0.24
CA GLN A 92 -13.74 -6.78 0.41
C GLN A 92 -12.90 -7.14 -0.82
N TYR A 93 -13.43 -6.93 -2.02
CA TYR A 93 -12.80 -7.29 -3.29
C TYR A 93 -12.53 -6.07 -4.18
N GLY A 94 -12.98 -4.87 -3.80
CA GLY A 94 -12.91 -3.69 -4.66
C GLY A 94 -13.78 -3.92 -5.89
N TYR A 95 -13.20 -3.74 -7.08
CA TYR A 95 -13.81 -4.12 -8.37
C TYR A 95 -13.66 -5.61 -8.70
N GLY A 96 -12.92 -6.38 -7.89
CA GLY A 96 -12.76 -7.82 -8.06
C GLY A 96 -11.32 -8.30 -8.15
N VAL A 97 -11.17 -9.56 -8.54
CA VAL A 97 -9.88 -10.23 -8.75
C VAL A 97 -9.30 -9.85 -10.11
N ILE A 98 -8.03 -9.46 -10.15
CA ILE A 98 -7.40 -9.11 -11.43
C ILE A 98 -7.49 -10.26 -12.46
N ASP A 99 -7.86 -9.90 -13.70
CA ASP A 99 -7.75 -10.79 -14.86
C ASP A 99 -6.76 -10.18 -15.86
N LEU A 100 -5.56 -10.74 -15.89
CA LEU A 100 -4.49 -10.25 -16.75
C LEU A 100 -4.77 -10.50 -18.23
N VAL A 101 -5.47 -11.59 -18.56
CA VAL A 101 -5.81 -11.88 -19.96
C VAL A 101 -6.81 -10.84 -20.43
N ALA A 102 -7.90 -10.65 -19.68
CA ALA A 102 -8.91 -9.64 -20.00
C ALA A 102 -8.31 -8.22 -20.04
N ALA A 103 -7.46 -7.85 -19.08
CA ALA A 103 -6.79 -6.55 -19.07
C ALA A 103 -5.94 -6.30 -20.33
N LEU A 104 -5.36 -7.36 -20.90
CA LEU A 104 -4.56 -7.31 -22.12
C LEU A 104 -5.39 -7.46 -23.40
N THR A 105 -6.57 -8.09 -23.39
CA THR A 105 -7.29 -8.44 -24.64
C THR A 105 -8.63 -7.77 -24.82
N ALA A 106 -9.29 -7.34 -23.74
CA ALA A 106 -10.61 -6.72 -23.83
C ALA A 106 -10.55 -5.36 -24.53
N ASP A 107 -11.62 -5.03 -25.23
CA ASP A 107 -11.88 -3.65 -25.62
C ASP A 107 -12.49 -2.93 -24.42
N VAL A 108 -11.76 -1.98 -23.86
CA VAL A 108 -12.16 -1.24 -22.64
C VAL A 108 -12.41 0.19 -23.08
N PRO A 109 -13.66 0.68 -23.00
CA PRO A 109 -13.96 2.07 -23.30
C PRO A 109 -13.08 3.00 -22.45
N PRO A 110 -12.50 4.07 -23.03
CA PRO A 110 -11.71 5.00 -22.24
C PRO A 110 -12.59 5.69 -21.21
N LEU A 111 -11.99 6.10 -20.09
CA LEU A 111 -12.61 7.05 -19.19
C LEU A 111 -12.95 8.29 -20.03
N GLY A 112 -14.22 8.67 -20.06
CA GLY A 112 -14.64 9.86 -20.77
C GLY A 112 -13.80 11.07 -20.32
N PHE A 113 -13.64 12.07 -21.20
CA PHE A 113 -13.08 13.35 -20.79
C PHE A 113 -14.09 14.05 -19.88
N GLU A 114 -14.13 13.69 -18.60
CA GLU A 114 -14.60 14.63 -17.61
C GLU A 114 -13.57 15.76 -17.57
N THR A 115 -13.87 16.86 -18.26
CA THR A 115 -13.26 18.15 -17.93
C THR A 115 -13.31 18.28 -16.42
N PRO A 116 -12.18 18.47 -15.72
CA PRO A 116 -12.24 18.77 -14.30
C PRO A 116 -13.02 20.07 -14.16
N SER A 117 -14.30 19.97 -13.81
CA SER A 117 -15.07 21.08 -13.30
C SER A 117 -14.40 21.44 -11.99
N VAL A 118 -13.47 22.40 -12.05
CA VAL A 118 -12.97 23.09 -10.88
C VAL A 118 -14.14 23.86 -10.31
N THR A 119 -14.98 23.18 -9.53
CA THR A 119 -15.86 23.85 -8.59
C THR A 119 -14.93 24.47 -7.56
N ALA A 120 -14.71 25.78 -7.69
CA ALA A 120 -14.06 26.57 -6.66
C ALA A 120 -14.71 26.26 -5.29
N PRO A 121 -13.94 26.11 -4.20
CA PRO A 121 -14.51 25.82 -2.91
C PRO A 121 -15.51 26.92 -2.53
N ALA A 122 -16.75 26.53 -2.26
CA ALA A 122 -17.72 27.41 -1.64
C ALA A 122 -17.17 27.86 -0.28
N SER A 123 -17.09 29.17 -0.07
CA SER A 123 -16.76 29.74 1.25
C SER A 123 -17.80 29.29 2.27
N THR A 124 -17.48 28.26 3.05
CA THR A 124 -18.24 27.93 4.25
C THR A 124 -17.97 29.02 5.27
N ALA A 125 -19.02 29.77 5.59
CA ALA A 125 -19.04 30.79 6.62
C ALA A 125 -18.45 30.27 7.94
N ALA A 126 -17.64 31.11 8.59
CA ALA A 126 -17.02 30.84 9.88
C ALA A 126 -18.07 30.61 10.96
N GLY A 127 -18.39 29.34 11.23
CA GLY A 127 -19.12 28.90 12.41
C GLY A 127 -18.22 28.98 13.64
N ASN A 128 -18.57 29.88 14.55
CA ASN A 128 -18.02 30.12 15.87
C ASN A 128 -17.73 28.81 16.63
N ARG A 129 -16.44 28.49 16.86
CA ARG A 129 -16.04 27.42 17.78
C ARG A 129 -15.57 28.04 19.08
N THR A 130 -16.40 27.88 20.10
CA THR A 130 -16.07 28.07 21.51
C THR A 130 -14.86 27.23 21.88
N ASN A 131 -13.91 27.88 22.55
CA ASN A 131 -12.68 27.31 23.09
C ASN A 131 -13.01 26.19 24.09
N ASP A 132 -12.35 25.03 24.00
CA ASP A 132 -12.03 24.19 25.15
C ASP A 132 -10.92 23.15 24.85
N ASN A 133 -9.76 23.36 25.48
CA ASN A 133 -8.87 22.38 26.13
C ASN A 133 -8.25 21.19 25.36
N SER A 134 -7.95 21.33 24.07
CA SER A 134 -7.18 20.30 23.31
C SER A 134 -5.68 20.61 23.13
N THR A 135 -5.21 21.81 23.50
CA THR A 135 -3.80 22.22 23.35
C THR A 135 -2.84 21.64 24.39
N ALA A 136 -3.33 21.02 25.46
CA ALA A 136 -2.49 20.48 26.54
C ALA A 136 -1.93 19.07 26.27
N ARG A 137 -2.42 18.32 25.28
CA ARG A 137 -2.02 16.91 25.06
C ARG A 137 -1.00 16.69 23.93
N GLY A 138 -0.79 17.69 23.06
CA GLY A 138 0.14 17.58 21.91
C GLY A 138 1.62 17.79 22.25
N LEU A 139 1.94 18.44 23.37
CA LEU A 139 3.33 18.76 23.75
C LEU A 139 3.99 17.68 24.63
N ALA A 140 3.21 16.80 25.25
CA ALA A 140 3.74 15.76 26.13
C ALA A 140 4.39 14.60 25.36
N THR A 141 3.92 14.28 24.15
CA THR A 141 4.42 13.14 23.37
C THR A 141 5.76 13.42 22.67
N LEU A 142 6.07 14.68 22.35
CA LEU A 142 7.37 15.07 21.76
C LEU A 142 8.51 15.10 22.79
N GLY A 143 8.23 15.44 24.05
CA GLY A 143 9.24 15.49 25.12
C GLY A 143 9.81 14.11 25.50
N VAL A 144 8.97 13.07 25.47
CA VAL A 144 9.37 11.70 25.86
C VAL A 144 10.30 11.05 24.84
N LEU A 145 10.13 11.35 23.54
CA LEU A 145 10.97 10.79 22.47
C LEU A 145 12.39 11.39 22.47
N LEU A 146 12.54 12.67 22.83
CA LEU A 146 13.85 13.33 22.91
C LEU A 146 14.67 12.88 24.13
N ALA A 147 14.01 12.58 25.27
CA ALA A 147 14.69 12.09 26.47
C ALA A 147 15.20 10.65 26.32
N ALA A 148 14.44 9.77 25.66
CA ALA A 148 14.84 8.38 25.44
C ALA A 148 16.02 8.23 24.45
N GLY A 149 16.05 9.06 23.39
CA GLY A 149 17.14 9.06 22.41
C GLY A 149 18.48 9.54 22.97
N GLY A 150 18.46 10.59 23.81
CA GLY A 150 19.67 11.13 24.44
C GLY A 150 20.32 10.16 25.45
N GLY A 151 19.51 9.49 26.26
CA GLY A 151 20.01 8.52 27.26
C GLY A 151 20.73 7.32 26.64
N TYR A 152 20.20 6.79 25.54
CA TYR A 152 20.79 5.63 24.84
C TYR A 152 22.17 5.95 24.24
N LEU A 153 22.33 7.15 23.66
CA LEU A 153 23.58 7.59 23.03
C LEU A 153 24.70 7.83 24.07
N VAL A 154 24.37 8.39 25.23
CA VAL A 154 25.33 8.61 26.33
C VAL A 154 25.75 7.28 26.97
N TRP A 155 24.82 6.34 27.17
CA TRP A 155 25.12 5.02 27.71
C TRP A 155 26.06 4.21 26.78
N ARG A 156 25.82 4.25 25.47
CA ARG A 156 26.66 3.58 24.48
C ARG A 156 28.10 4.13 24.43
N ARG A 157 28.28 5.44 24.68
CA ARG A 157 29.61 6.09 24.66
C ARG A 157 30.44 5.73 25.89
N ARG A 158 29.82 5.57 27.07
CA ARG A 158 30.51 5.18 28.31
C ARG A 158 31.02 3.73 28.30
N ARG A 159 30.35 2.81 27.59
CA ARG A 159 30.77 1.39 27.51
C ARG A 159 32.01 1.15 26.63
N ARG A 160 32.41 2.10 25.78
CA ARG A 160 33.59 1.96 24.90
C ARG A 160 34.88 2.52 25.48
N GLY A 161 34.84 3.14 26.65
CA GLY A 161 36.02 3.71 27.31
C GLY A 161 36.74 2.78 28.30
N GLY A 162 36.31 1.52 28.42
CA GLY A 162 36.76 0.61 29.47
C GLY A 162 37.68 -0.55 29.04
N ASP A 163 38.00 -0.68 27.75
CA ASP A 163 38.86 -1.78 27.29
C ASP A 163 40.35 -1.38 27.43
N PRO A 164 41.16 -2.09 28.25
CA PRO A 164 42.60 -1.88 28.27
C PRO A 164 43.23 -2.39 26.96
N PRO A 165 44.31 -1.75 26.47
CA PRO A 165 44.92 -2.13 25.20
C PRO A 165 45.56 -3.53 25.26
N PRO A 166 45.58 -4.27 24.14
CA PRO A 166 46.08 -5.64 24.09
C PRO A 166 47.59 -5.70 24.36
N ARG A 167 48.01 -6.62 25.24
CA ARG A 167 49.41 -6.91 25.53
C ARG A 167 50.02 -7.69 24.37
N ILE A 168 51.08 -7.13 23.79
CA ILE A 168 51.89 -7.76 22.75
C ILE A 168 52.95 -8.60 23.45
N SER A 169 52.86 -9.93 23.34
CA SER A 169 53.95 -10.84 23.73
C SER A 169 54.76 -11.19 22.48
N ARG A 170 56.08 -11.06 22.61
CA ARG A 170 57.11 -11.27 21.59
C ARG A 170 57.44 -12.75 21.43
#